data_AF-A0A7V9JI69-F1
#
_entry.id   AF-A0A7V9JI69-F1
#
_cell.length_a   1.000
_cell.length_b   1.000
_cell.length_c   1.000
_cell.angle_alpha   90.00
_cell.angle_beta   90.00
_cell.angle_gamma   90.00
#
_symmetry.space_group_name_H-M   'P 1'
#
loop_
_entity.id
_entity.type
_entity.pdbx_description
1 polymer ?
#
loop_
_entity_poly.entity_id
_entity_poly.type
_entity_poly.pdbx_seq_one_letter_code
_entity_poly.pdbx_strand_id
1 'polypeptide(L)'
;MNLTARLEAFRAEEHQLAWRGTFQQYFDMVVDDPPLARLSHARVYDMLTAKGVTNHDTERSYGFFSDELFGIDRPLQHLVDYFASAARRMEVRKRILLLMGPVGGGKSTIVSLMKRGLEEYTRGEDGAVYAIAGCPMHEEPLHLLPDRLRKEVAQEHGLYVEGDLCPVCRVAVEERYGGRTE
;
A
#
# COMPACT_ATOMS: atom_id res chain seq x y z
N MET A 1 24.26 -24.45 -4.07
CA MET A 1 23.26 -24.49 -2.97
C MET A 1 22.20 -25.54 -3.29
N ASN A 2 21.92 -26.46 -2.36
CA ASN A 2 20.82 -27.43 -2.49
C ASN A 2 19.46 -26.72 -2.26
N LEU A 3 18.37 -27.26 -2.82
CA LEU A 3 17.00 -26.74 -2.67
C LEU A 3 16.60 -26.52 -1.20
N THR A 4 16.98 -27.44 -0.30
CA THR A 4 16.66 -27.33 1.13
C THR A 4 17.22 -26.05 1.75
N ALA A 5 18.49 -25.73 1.45
CA ALA A 5 19.13 -24.52 1.96
C ALA A 5 18.46 -23.23 1.41
N ARG A 6 17.95 -23.27 0.17
CA ARG A 6 17.19 -22.14 -0.41
C ARG A 6 15.84 -21.96 0.28
N LEU A 7 15.14 -23.06 0.60
CA LEU A 7 13.87 -23.01 1.32
C LEU A 7 14.04 -22.52 2.76
N GLU A 8 15.14 -22.89 3.42
CA GLU A 8 15.47 -22.40 4.76
C GLU A 8 15.76 -20.90 4.74
N ALA A 9 16.57 -20.42 3.79
CA ALA A 9 16.84 -18.99 3.61
C ALA A 9 15.55 -18.20 3.34
N PHE A 10 14.70 -18.70 2.44
CA PHE A 10 13.40 -18.08 2.14
C PHE A 10 12.51 -17.98 3.39
N ARG A 11 12.40 -19.06 4.19
CA ARG A 11 11.63 -19.02 5.43
C ARG A 11 12.20 -18.04 6.44
N ALA A 12 13.53 -17.94 6.54
CA ALA A 12 14.18 -17.01 7.45
C ALA A 12 13.88 -15.54 7.07
N GLU A 13 13.91 -15.21 5.78
CA GLU A 13 13.51 -13.89 5.26
C GLU A 13 12.03 -13.59 5.59
N GLU A 14 11.12 -14.53 5.33
CA GLU A 14 9.69 -14.37 5.65
C GLU A 14 9.46 -14.17 7.16
N HIS A 15 10.21 -14.87 8.01
CA HIS A 15 10.12 -14.70 9.46
C HIS A 15 10.61 -13.33 9.94
N GLN A 16 11.57 -12.71 9.24
CA GLN A 16 12.04 -11.36 9.59
C GLN A 16 11.01 -10.28 9.26
N LEU A 17 10.19 -10.50 8.23
CA LEU A 17 9.10 -9.59 7.85
C LEU A 17 7.85 -9.76 8.72
N ALA A 18 7.74 -10.87 9.45
CA ALA A 18 6.58 -11.19 10.24
C ALA A 18 6.57 -10.40 11.57
N TRP A 19 5.75 -9.35 11.63
CA TRP A 19 5.41 -8.68 12.88
C TRP A 19 4.03 -9.12 13.38
N ARG A 20 3.90 -9.29 14.70
CA ARG A 20 2.61 -9.51 15.36
C ARG A 20 2.61 -8.80 16.70
N GLY A 21 1.62 -7.94 16.90
CA GLY A 21 1.42 -7.20 18.14
C GLY A 21 -0.05 -6.91 18.41
N THR A 22 -0.29 -6.08 19.42
CA THR A 22 -1.62 -5.57 19.75
C THR A 22 -1.98 -4.36 18.89
N PHE A 23 -3.25 -3.94 18.95
CA PHE A 23 -3.68 -2.72 18.28
C PHE A 23 -2.95 -1.49 18.84
N GLN A 24 -2.76 -1.43 20.17
CA GLN A 24 -2.01 -0.33 20.79
C GLN A 24 -0.60 -0.20 20.24
N GLN A 25 0.14 -1.31 20.12
CA GLN A 25 1.50 -1.28 19.58
C GLN A 25 1.53 -0.79 18.13
N TYR A 26 0.56 -1.22 17.32
CA TYR A 26 0.43 -0.73 15.95
C TYR A 26 0.07 0.75 15.90
N PHE A 27 -0.83 1.21 16.77
CA PHE A 27 -1.21 2.61 16.85
C PHE A 27 -0.02 3.50 17.19
N ASP A 28 0.80 3.10 18.17
CA ASP A 28 2.02 3.82 18.54
C ASP A 28 3.00 3.92 17.35
N MET A 29 3.20 2.83 16.60
CA MET A 29 4.03 2.81 15.40
C MET A 29 3.53 3.80 14.32
N VAL A 30 2.22 3.86 14.11
CA VAL A 30 1.61 4.75 13.11
C VAL A 30 1.61 6.20 13.57
N VAL A 31 1.56 6.47 14.87
CA VAL A 31 1.73 7.83 15.40
C VAL A 31 3.17 8.32 15.18
N ASP A 32 4.15 7.44 15.36
CA ASP A 32 5.56 7.75 15.12
C ASP A 32 5.88 7.88 13.62
N ASP A 33 5.27 7.03 12.77
CA ASP A 33 5.41 7.04 11.31
C ASP A 33 4.04 6.99 10.60
N PRO A 34 3.35 8.15 10.46
CA PRO A 34 2.03 8.25 9.82
C PRO A 34 1.93 7.66 8.40
N PRO A 35 2.96 7.72 7.54
CA PRO A 35 3.01 7.01 6.26
C PRO A 35 2.67 5.52 6.32
N LEU A 36 2.86 4.82 7.43
CA LEU A 36 2.51 3.39 7.56
C LEU A 36 1.03 3.12 7.27
N ALA A 37 0.14 4.02 7.72
CA ALA A 37 -1.30 3.93 7.54
C ALA A 37 -1.83 4.69 6.31
N ARG A 38 -0.97 5.03 5.35
CA ARG A 38 -1.40 5.72 4.12
C ARG A 38 -2.31 4.84 3.26
N LEU A 39 -3.15 5.51 2.47
CA LEU A 39 -4.05 4.85 1.54
C LEU A 39 -3.29 4.07 0.45
N SER A 40 -3.94 3.04 -0.10
CA SER A 40 -3.40 2.20 -1.18
C SER A 40 -2.87 3.02 -2.37
N HIS A 41 -3.59 4.06 -2.78
CA HIS A 41 -3.18 4.95 -3.87
C HIS A 41 -1.88 5.70 -3.57
N ALA A 42 -1.70 6.16 -2.32
CA ALA A 42 -0.47 6.82 -1.89
C ALA A 42 0.69 5.82 -1.86
N ARG A 43 0.46 4.61 -1.35
CA ARG A 43 1.46 3.55 -1.36
C ARG A 43 1.93 3.20 -2.77
N VAL A 44 1.01 3.10 -3.73
CA VAL A 44 1.36 2.86 -5.14
C VAL A 44 2.11 4.06 -5.73
N TYR A 45 1.70 5.30 -5.43
CA TYR A 45 2.42 6.50 -5.88
C TYR A 45 3.86 6.54 -5.36
N ASP A 46 4.06 6.28 -4.07
CA ASP A 46 5.37 6.27 -3.43
C ASP A 46 6.25 5.19 -4.05
N MET A 47 5.71 3.98 -4.24
CA MET A 47 6.40 2.89 -4.96
C MET A 47 6.85 3.30 -6.37
N LEU A 48 5.96 3.94 -7.14
CA LEU A 48 6.25 4.37 -8.52
C LEU A 48 7.33 5.46 -8.59
N THR A 49 7.56 6.19 -7.50
CA THR A 49 8.51 7.32 -7.43
C THR A 49 9.75 7.00 -6.60
N ALA A 50 9.78 5.88 -5.87
CA ALA A 50 10.88 5.47 -4.98
C ALA A 50 12.24 5.33 -5.69
N LYS A 51 12.25 4.86 -6.94
CA LYS A 51 13.48 4.75 -7.77
C LYS A 51 13.91 6.07 -8.42
N GLY A 52 13.31 7.20 -8.02
CA GLY A 52 13.60 8.53 -8.54
C GLY A 52 12.79 8.91 -9.76
N VAL A 53 12.64 10.23 -9.95
CA VAL A 53 11.94 10.85 -11.08
C VAL A 53 12.89 11.82 -11.75
N THR A 54 13.11 11.65 -13.04
CA THR A 54 13.92 12.56 -13.85
C THR A 54 13.01 13.44 -14.68
N ASN A 55 13.19 14.77 -14.54
CA ASN A 55 12.45 15.73 -15.34
C ASN A 55 13.24 16.04 -16.61
N HIS A 56 12.67 15.73 -17.77
CA HIS A 56 13.06 16.26 -19.07
C HIS A 56 12.07 17.39 -19.41
N ASP A 57 12.49 18.42 -20.15
CA ASP A 57 11.77 19.69 -20.36
C ASP A 57 10.22 19.61 -20.27
N THR A 58 9.62 18.70 -21.05
CA THR A 58 8.16 18.48 -21.09
C THR A 58 7.71 17.10 -20.62
N GLU A 59 8.63 16.19 -20.28
CA GLU A 59 8.33 14.79 -19.99
C GLU A 59 9.04 14.31 -18.72
N ARG A 60 8.33 13.56 -17.88
CA ARG A 60 8.92 12.91 -16.69
C ARG A 60 9.18 11.45 -16.96
N SER A 61 10.41 11.01 -16.71
CA SER A 61 10.78 9.60 -16.68
C SER A 61 10.86 9.13 -15.22
N TYR A 62 10.40 7.90 -14.98
CA TYR A 62 10.33 7.32 -13.64
C TYR A 62 11.26 6.11 -13.61
N GLY A 63 12.22 6.09 -12.68
CA GLY A 63 13.18 5.00 -12.53
C GLY A 63 12.53 3.63 -12.26
N PHE A 64 11.27 3.63 -11.81
CA PHE A 64 10.49 2.40 -11.67
C PHE A 64 10.24 1.67 -13.01
N PHE A 65 10.09 2.41 -14.10
CA PHE A 65 9.75 1.85 -15.42
C PHE A 65 10.95 1.78 -16.37
N SER A 66 12.09 2.39 -16.03
CA SER A 66 13.19 2.66 -16.96
C SER A 66 13.88 1.43 -17.53
N ASP A 67 13.78 0.28 -16.86
CA ASP A 67 14.49 -0.93 -17.27
C ASP A 67 13.71 -1.75 -18.32
N GLU A 68 12.38 -1.59 -18.38
CA GLU A 68 11.51 -2.45 -19.19
C GLU A 68 10.62 -1.69 -20.19
N LEU A 69 10.34 -0.40 -19.96
CA LEU A 69 9.41 0.38 -20.77
C LEU A 69 10.09 1.62 -21.34
N PHE A 70 10.04 1.75 -22.67
CA PHE A 70 10.71 2.83 -23.42
C PHE A 70 9.75 3.49 -24.41
N GLY A 71 9.86 4.81 -24.56
CA GLY A 71 9.09 5.57 -25.56
C GLY A 71 7.59 5.71 -25.25
N ILE A 72 7.19 5.49 -23.99
CA ILE A 72 5.81 5.65 -23.51
C ILE A 72 5.74 6.57 -22.28
N ASP A 73 6.70 7.49 -22.16
CA ASP A 73 6.88 8.40 -21.02
C ASP A 73 5.62 9.20 -20.71
N ARG A 74 4.95 9.73 -21.75
CA ARG A 74 3.69 10.49 -21.58
C ARG A 74 2.54 9.64 -20.98
N PRO A 75 2.20 8.44 -21.51
CA PRO A 75 1.27 7.53 -20.85
C PRO A 75 1.66 7.18 -19.40
N LEU A 76 2.94 6.91 -19.13
CA LEU A 76 3.43 6.62 -17.78
C LEU A 76 3.27 7.83 -16.85
N GLN A 77 3.54 9.03 -17.34
CA GLN A 77 3.31 10.26 -16.59
C GLN A 77 1.84 10.44 -16.23
N HIS A 78 0.90 10.21 -17.16
CA HIS A 78 -0.53 10.27 -16.85
C HIS A 78 -0.94 9.23 -15.79
N LEU A 79 -0.36 8.03 -15.85
CA LEU A 79 -0.59 6.98 -14.86
C LEU A 79 -0.11 7.41 -13.46
N VAL A 80 1.12 7.94 -13.37
CA VAL A 80 1.66 8.42 -12.09
C VAL A 80 0.88 9.63 -11.58
N ASP A 81 0.48 10.56 -12.46
CA ASP A 81 -0.33 11.73 -12.09
C ASP A 81 -1.72 11.35 -11.57
N TYR A 82 -2.31 10.26 -12.09
CA TYR A 82 -3.54 9.67 -11.53
C TYR A 82 -3.32 9.25 -10.08
N PHE A 83 -2.25 8.48 -9.79
CA PHE A 83 -1.94 8.04 -8.42
C PHE A 83 -1.54 9.20 -7.51
N ALA A 84 -0.80 10.19 -8.01
CA ALA A 84 -0.45 11.40 -7.27
C ALA A 84 -1.70 12.17 -6.83
N SER A 85 -2.67 12.32 -7.75
CA SER A 85 -3.94 12.98 -7.48
C SER A 85 -4.80 12.16 -6.52
N ALA A 86 -4.81 10.84 -6.68
CA ALA A 86 -5.54 9.92 -5.79
C ALA A 86 -4.94 9.88 -4.37
N ALA A 87 -3.61 9.95 -4.24
CA ALA A 87 -2.88 10.04 -2.97
C ALA A 87 -3.28 11.30 -2.19
N ARG A 88 -3.52 12.41 -2.90
CA ARG A 88 -4.06 13.67 -2.34
C ARG A 88 -5.57 13.63 -2.05
N ARG A 89 -6.16 12.43 -2.04
CA ARG A 89 -7.57 12.17 -1.71
C ARG A 89 -8.59 12.86 -2.64
N MET A 90 -8.16 13.24 -3.85
CA MET A 90 -9.03 13.84 -4.86
C MET A 90 -10.04 12.81 -5.38
N GLU A 91 -11.15 13.28 -5.96
CA GLU A 91 -12.25 12.42 -6.46
C GLU A 91 -11.81 11.37 -7.48
N VAL A 92 -10.70 11.59 -8.17
CA VAL A 92 -10.13 10.66 -9.15
C VAL A 92 -9.90 9.26 -8.57
N ARG A 93 -9.64 9.14 -7.25
CA ARG A 93 -9.48 7.87 -6.54
C ARG A 93 -10.71 6.97 -6.54
N LYS A 94 -11.89 7.53 -6.81
CA LYS A 94 -13.16 6.79 -6.91
C LYS A 94 -13.49 6.35 -8.35
N ARG A 95 -12.60 6.63 -9.31
CA ARG A 95 -12.81 6.34 -10.74
C ARG A 95 -12.03 5.10 -11.15
N ILE A 96 -12.60 4.32 -12.06
CA ILE A 96 -11.94 3.16 -12.66
C ILE A 96 -10.83 3.64 -13.61
N LEU A 97 -9.59 3.20 -13.36
CA LEU A 97 -8.47 3.42 -14.26
C LEU A 97 -8.48 2.34 -15.35
N LEU A 98 -8.66 2.73 -16.61
CA LEU A 98 -8.68 1.83 -17.75
C LEU A 98 -7.48 2.07 -18.67
N LEU A 99 -6.64 1.04 -18.84
CA LEU A 99 -5.52 1.06 -19.78
C LEU A 99 -6.01 0.63 -21.17
N MET A 100 -6.16 1.58 -22.09
CA MET A 100 -6.57 1.32 -23.48
C MET A 100 -5.46 1.67 -24.47
N GLY A 101 -5.34 0.90 -25.55
CA GLY A 101 -4.36 1.14 -26.61
C GLY A 101 -4.15 -0.08 -27.52
N PRO A 102 -3.37 0.06 -28.60
CA PRO A 102 -3.12 -1.01 -29.57
C PRO A 102 -2.50 -2.26 -28.93
N VAL A 103 -2.67 -3.40 -29.58
CA VAL A 103 -1.99 -4.65 -29.19
C VAL A 103 -0.47 -4.43 -29.19
N GLY A 104 0.23 -4.99 -28.20
CA GLY A 104 1.68 -4.78 -28.03
C GLY A 104 2.11 -3.47 -27.35
N GLY A 105 1.18 -2.54 -27.06
CA GLY A 105 1.51 -1.25 -26.41
C GLY A 105 1.87 -1.31 -24.92
N GLY A 106 2.48 -2.38 -24.43
CA GLY A 106 3.02 -2.48 -23.06
C GLY A 106 2.00 -2.52 -21.90
N LYS A 107 0.69 -2.48 -22.15
CA LYS A 107 -0.36 -2.42 -21.09
C LYS A 107 -0.23 -3.54 -20.05
N SER A 108 -0.13 -4.79 -20.50
CA SER A 108 0.04 -5.93 -19.59
C SER A 108 1.37 -5.89 -18.86
N THR A 109 2.43 -5.40 -19.53
CA THR A 109 3.75 -5.21 -18.93
C THR A 109 3.70 -4.18 -17.80
N ILE A 110 3.05 -3.04 -18.00
CA ILE A 110 2.84 -2.01 -16.95
C ILE A 110 2.16 -2.64 -15.73
N VAL A 111 1.07 -3.38 -15.92
CA VAL A 111 0.34 -4.00 -14.82
C VAL A 111 1.19 -5.06 -14.12
N SER A 112 1.94 -5.89 -14.86
CA SER A 112 2.83 -6.89 -14.27
C SER A 112 3.98 -6.26 -13.49
N LEU A 113 4.56 -5.18 -13.99
CA LEU A 113 5.59 -4.40 -13.29
C LEU A 113 5.05 -3.83 -11.99
N MET A 114 3.88 -3.19 -12.03
CA MET A 114 3.25 -2.63 -10.82
C MET A 114 2.95 -3.71 -9.78
N LYS A 115 2.49 -4.90 -10.19
CA LYS A 115 2.24 -6.01 -9.26
C LYS A 115 3.52 -6.48 -8.57
N ARG A 116 4.57 -6.75 -9.34
CA ARG A 116 5.88 -7.18 -8.82
C ARG A 116 6.51 -6.09 -7.96
N GLY A 117 6.43 -4.84 -8.41
CA GLY A 117 6.90 -3.69 -7.66
C GLY A 117 6.19 -3.54 -6.33
N LEU A 118 4.88 -3.83 -6.26
CA LEU A 118 4.14 -3.75 -5.01
C LEU A 118 4.56 -4.88 -4.06
N GLU A 119 4.75 -6.10 -4.57
CA GLU A 119 5.28 -7.23 -3.80
C GLU A 119 6.68 -6.93 -3.25
N GLU A 120 7.56 -6.31 -4.03
CA GLU A 120 8.91 -5.96 -3.59
C GLU A 120 8.90 -4.78 -2.61
N TYR A 121 8.19 -3.70 -2.94
CA TYR A 121 8.14 -2.48 -2.15
C TYR A 121 7.55 -2.73 -0.77
N THR A 122 6.52 -3.58 -0.66
CA THR A 122 5.88 -3.88 0.63
C THR A 122 6.72 -4.73 1.58
N ARG A 123 7.83 -5.30 1.09
CA ARG A 123 8.84 -5.98 1.94
C ARG A 123 9.84 -5.00 2.54
N GLY A 124 9.93 -3.78 2.02
CA GLY A 124 10.76 -2.71 2.59
C GLY A 124 10.05 -2.00 3.74
N GLU A 125 10.82 -1.35 4.60
CA GLU A 125 10.30 -0.56 5.72
C GLU A 125 9.35 0.54 5.23
N ASP A 126 9.78 1.30 4.22
CA ASP A 126 8.99 2.37 3.63
C ASP A 126 7.65 1.89 3.10
N GLY A 127 7.54 0.66 2.61
CA GLY A 127 6.36 0.10 1.97
C GLY A 127 5.51 -0.81 2.87
N ALA A 128 5.91 -1.00 4.13
CA ALA A 128 5.34 -1.99 5.02
C ALA A 128 3.80 -1.96 5.09
N VAL A 129 3.20 -3.13 5.24
CA VAL A 129 1.74 -3.31 5.31
C VAL A 129 1.40 -4.16 6.52
N TYR A 130 0.46 -3.66 7.31
CA TYR A 130 -0.06 -4.34 8.48
C TYR A 130 -1.53 -4.69 8.25
N ALA A 131 -1.97 -5.77 8.88
CA ALA A 131 -3.34 -6.25 8.75
C ALA A 131 -3.82 -6.89 10.06
N ILE A 132 -5.12 -6.84 10.29
CA ILE A 132 -5.75 -7.56 11.39
C ILE A 132 -5.53 -9.06 11.22
N ALA A 133 -4.93 -9.70 12.22
CA ALA A 133 -4.61 -11.11 12.19
C ALA A 133 -5.87 -11.97 12.00
N GLY A 134 -5.87 -12.84 10.98
CA GLY A 134 -7.00 -13.71 10.66
C GLY A 134 -8.14 -13.04 9.89
N CYS A 135 -7.98 -11.77 9.50
CA CYS A 135 -8.92 -11.12 8.60
C CYS A 135 -8.75 -11.64 7.16
N PRO A 136 -9.80 -12.16 6.51
CA PRO A 136 -9.71 -12.62 5.11
C PRO A 136 -9.49 -11.47 4.12
N MET A 137 -9.79 -10.24 4.53
CA MET A 137 -9.65 -9.05 3.71
C MET A 137 -8.32 -8.33 3.91
N HIS A 138 -7.44 -8.84 4.79
CA HIS A 138 -6.19 -8.18 5.18
C HIS A 138 -6.42 -6.71 5.57
N GLU A 139 -7.39 -6.53 6.47
CA GLU A 139 -7.93 -5.21 6.82
C GLU A 139 -6.94 -4.37 7.63
N GLU A 140 -6.94 -3.07 7.35
CA GLU A 140 -6.14 -2.05 8.02
C GLU A 140 -6.52 -1.96 9.51
N PRO A 141 -5.58 -2.19 10.46
CA PRO A 141 -5.90 -2.21 11.88
C PRO A 141 -6.51 -0.91 12.42
N LEU A 142 -6.25 0.26 11.82
CA LEU A 142 -6.92 1.50 12.22
C LEU A 142 -8.45 1.46 12.10
N HIS A 143 -9.02 0.50 11.36
CA HIS A 143 -10.47 0.30 11.30
C HIS A 143 -11.07 -0.07 12.67
N LEU A 144 -10.26 -0.60 13.60
CA LEU A 144 -10.67 -0.88 14.98
C LEU A 144 -11.04 0.38 15.76
N LEU A 145 -10.60 1.57 15.34
CA LEU A 145 -10.98 2.82 15.98
C LEU A 145 -12.49 3.09 15.79
N PRO A 146 -13.22 3.39 16.88
CA PRO A 146 -14.61 3.86 16.80
C PRO A 146 -14.70 5.17 16.01
N ASP A 147 -15.76 5.33 15.20
CA ASP A 147 -15.95 6.51 14.33
C ASP A 147 -15.87 7.86 15.05
N ARG A 148 -16.27 7.91 16.32
CA ARG A 148 -16.19 9.12 17.13
C ARG A 148 -14.75 9.55 17.37
N LEU A 149 -13.86 8.60 17.68
CA LEU A 149 -12.46 8.86 17.98
C LEU A 149 -11.63 9.12 16.72
N ARG A 150 -12.05 8.59 15.56
CA ARG A 150 -11.33 8.82 14.28
C ARG A 150 -11.13 10.31 13.96
N LYS A 151 -12.10 11.17 14.33
CA LYS A 151 -11.98 12.62 14.11
C LYS A 151 -10.93 13.26 15.02
N GLU A 152 -10.88 12.84 16.29
CA GLU A 152 -9.92 13.33 17.28
C GLU A 152 -8.50 12.88 16.88
N VAL A 153 -8.34 11.59 16.59
CA VAL A 153 -7.07 11.00 16.11
C VAL A 153 -6.58 11.67 14.83
N ALA A 154 -7.46 11.99 13.89
CA ALA A 154 -7.09 12.71 12.67
C ALA A 154 -6.60 14.14 12.94
N GLN A 155 -7.14 14.81 13.96
CA GLN A 155 -6.73 16.17 14.34
C GLN A 155 -5.42 16.16 15.13
N GLU A 156 -5.24 15.20 16.03
CA GLU A 156 -4.09 15.10 16.92
C GLU A 156 -2.85 14.53 16.23
N HIS A 157 -3.03 13.47 15.43
CA HIS A 157 -1.93 12.71 14.83
C HIS A 157 -1.88 12.79 13.30
N GLY A 158 -2.82 13.46 12.66
CA GLY A 158 -2.88 13.53 11.18
C GLY A 158 -3.28 12.22 10.49
N LEU A 159 -3.72 11.23 11.27
CA LEU A 159 -4.08 9.90 10.78
C LEU A 159 -5.49 9.90 10.20
N TYR A 160 -5.57 9.67 8.89
CA TYR A 160 -6.84 9.60 8.18
C TYR A 160 -7.24 8.15 7.96
N VAL A 161 -8.36 7.77 8.57
CA VAL A 161 -8.95 6.43 8.46
C VAL A 161 -10.12 6.49 7.49
N GLU A 162 -10.14 5.58 6.51
CA GLU A 162 -11.23 5.45 5.54
C GLU A 162 -11.68 4.01 5.42
N GLY A 163 -12.96 3.77 5.66
CA GLY A 163 -13.55 2.44 5.64
C GLY A 163 -14.02 2.00 7.02
N ASP A 164 -14.64 0.83 7.06
CA ASP A 164 -15.21 0.23 8.26
C ASP A 164 -14.69 -1.19 8.40
N LEU A 165 -14.70 -1.71 9.64
CA LEU A 165 -14.40 -3.12 9.88
C LEU A 165 -15.29 -4.02 9.03
N CYS A 166 -14.64 -4.98 8.36
CA CYS A 166 -15.31 -6.03 7.62
C CYS A 166 -16.19 -6.87 8.57
N PRO A 167 -17.23 -7.54 8.03
CA PRO A 167 -18.18 -8.28 8.86
C PRO A 167 -17.52 -9.34 9.76
N VAL A 168 -16.46 -9.99 9.27
CA VAL A 168 -15.73 -11.03 10.03
C VAL A 168 -14.99 -10.44 11.23
N CYS A 169 -14.26 -9.34 11.04
CA CYS A 169 -13.54 -8.68 12.12
C CYS A 169 -14.48 -8.08 13.16
N ARG A 170 -15.61 -7.50 12.72
CA ARG A 170 -16.63 -6.97 13.63
C ARG A 170 -17.16 -8.04 14.59
N VAL A 171 -17.58 -9.19 14.06
CA VAL A 171 -18.04 -10.32 14.88
C VAL A 171 -16.92 -10.84 15.77
N ALA A 172 -15.69 -10.92 15.27
CA ALA A 172 -14.56 -11.36 16.09
C ALA A 172 -14.30 -10.44 17.29
N VAL A 173 -14.37 -9.12 17.10
CA VAL A 173 -14.22 -8.13 18.19
C VAL A 173 -15.33 -8.30 19.23
N GLU A 174 -16.57 -8.45 18.78
CA GLU A 174 -17.73 -8.62 19.68
C GLU A 174 -17.67 -9.94 20.47
N GLU A 175 -17.49 -11.07 19.78
CA GLU A 175 -17.61 -12.40 20.40
C GLU A 175 -16.34 -12.86 21.12
N ARG A 176 -15.15 -12.56 20.58
CA ARG A 176 -13.88 -13.08 21.12
C ARG A 176 -13.19 -12.10 22.06
N TYR A 177 -13.34 -10.81 21.80
CA TYR A 177 -12.67 -9.76 22.55
C TYR A 177 -13.64 -8.93 23.41
N GLY A 178 -14.93 -9.29 23.43
CA GLY A 178 -15.94 -8.64 24.28
C GLY A 178 -16.11 -7.15 24.00
N GLY A 179 -15.89 -6.74 22.74
CA GLY A 179 -15.95 -5.34 22.32
C GLY A 179 -14.68 -4.53 22.62
N ARG A 180 -13.63 -5.14 23.14
CA ARG A 180 -12.34 -4.46 23.38
C ARG A 180 -11.47 -4.55 22.13
N THR A 181 -10.94 -3.41 21.72
CA THR A 181 -10.07 -3.28 20.53
C THR A 181 -8.60 -3.05 20.89
N GLU A 182 -8.28 -2.98 22.17
CA GLU A 182 -6.92 -2.76 22.73
C GLU A 182 -6.01 -3.99 22.62
#